data_AF-A0A0D2DTG6-F1
#
_entry.id   AF-A0A0D2DTG6-F1
#
_cell.length_a   1.000
_cell.length_b   1.000
_cell.length_c   1.000
_cell.angle_alpha   90.00
_cell.angle_beta   90.00
_cell.angle_gamma   90.00
#
_symmetry.space_group_name_H-M   'P 1'
#
loop_
_entity.id
_entity.type
_entity.pdbx_description
1 polymer ?
#
loop_
_entity_poly.entity_id
_entity_poly.type
_entity_poly.pdbx_seq_one_letter_code
_entity_poly.pdbx_strand_id
1 'polypeptide(L)'
;MPGPLVYKTQNHAANLHTLSNTENKACANCVKADLECTFRDDALQEDIPRSYVKALNDQIQSLSSQLALHMHSSPSITSPVGFPAATSSIPAGPPSYVLMPRTGQYMYMGLSLPSLIALATFEVLPPFEASNEATVKVDDDLQLQDNWKLDRSALTPRVMRFLLSQYDRCIRPQYDVPIPEVSNQDSTSLKKLPENQKFKILIACAIAAARESYKHPHWKAMAQLCRDWASESLNSVISSCDADSLTAILLLLVFELAEPSRGAVWELLDLAIRTCLQLGWHRTNGTLESVSTIHDTFDNSDKPRLMAVLKAVEGSLRLTFDRPNMLREARFSYPTDNDNIMQIFTNLSQEIYGNGQLLEAQACPFVGQSATLMDLLDSMITTDVVINETWLLFLPVCVRHKQCVFCFQEADDPNSRGMLALRHKVMASACKLLLDVHQKTAAEYNFIPPIVASSRAFTSGCVLATSIVKKWTSAEHHVRDLLRCSEVLTFFAPHWKGGYSYLEMWRTITNLLQPDPT
;
A
#
# COMPACT_ATOMS: atom_id res chain seq x y z
N MET A 1 29.82 -5.51 -62.09
CA MET A 1 28.96 -6.50 -61.39
C MET A 1 28.58 -5.90 -60.04
N PRO A 2 27.33 -5.49 -59.84
CA PRO A 2 26.86 -4.91 -58.58
C PRO A 2 26.38 -5.99 -57.60
N GLY A 3 26.68 -5.79 -56.31
CA GLY A 3 26.35 -6.70 -55.20
C GLY A 3 24.87 -6.69 -54.81
N PRO A 4 24.44 -7.66 -53.97
CA PRO A 4 23.04 -7.90 -53.69
C PRO A 4 22.46 -6.85 -52.71
N LEU A 5 21.24 -6.45 -53.03
CA LEU A 5 20.39 -5.47 -52.35
C LEU A 5 20.07 -5.91 -50.91
N VAL A 6 20.44 -5.07 -49.94
CA VAL A 6 19.95 -5.12 -48.56
C VAL A 6 18.50 -4.61 -48.56
N TYR A 7 17.53 -5.53 -48.48
CA TYR A 7 16.14 -5.17 -48.23
C TYR A 7 15.99 -4.75 -46.76
N LYS A 8 15.66 -3.47 -46.55
CA LYS A 8 15.20 -2.93 -45.28
C LYS A 8 13.94 -3.69 -44.84
N THR A 9 14.01 -4.41 -43.72
CA THR A 9 12.83 -4.92 -43.02
C THR A 9 12.09 -3.74 -42.40
N GLN A 10 11.02 -3.30 -43.07
CA GLN A 10 10.09 -2.30 -42.55
C GLN A 10 9.36 -2.87 -41.32
N ASN A 11 9.49 -2.14 -40.19
CA ASN A 11 8.69 -2.31 -38.98
C ASN A 11 7.19 -2.19 -39.31
N HIS A 12 6.51 -3.32 -39.44
CA HIS A 12 5.06 -3.36 -39.65
C HIS A 12 4.23 -3.32 -38.35
N ALA A 13 4.85 -3.01 -37.20
CA ALA A 13 4.19 -2.90 -35.90
C ALA A 13 3.96 -1.44 -35.44
N ALA A 14 3.98 -0.46 -36.36
CA ALA A 14 3.62 0.92 -36.07
C ALA A 14 2.15 1.17 -36.46
N ASN A 15 1.22 0.68 -35.63
CA ASN A 15 -0.17 1.11 -35.45
C ASN A 15 -1.01 -0.07 -35.00
N LEU A 16 -1.23 -0.19 -33.69
CA LEU A 16 -2.43 -0.75 -33.04
C LEU A 16 -2.25 -0.59 -31.53
N HIS A 17 -2.53 0.62 -31.03
CA HIS A 17 -3.09 0.78 -29.69
C HIS A 17 -4.48 0.13 -29.71
N THR A 18 -4.54 -1.17 -29.48
CA THR A 18 -5.78 -1.89 -29.23
C THR A 18 -5.43 -3.12 -28.41
N LEU A 19 -5.71 -3.03 -27.12
CA LEU A 19 -5.80 -4.17 -26.23
C LEU A 19 -6.83 -5.15 -26.80
N SER A 20 -6.38 -6.30 -27.30
CA SER A 20 -7.20 -7.51 -27.30
C SER A 20 -6.32 -8.76 -27.36
N ASN A 21 -6.24 -9.45 -26.22
CA ASN A 21 -6.23 -10.91 -26.09
C ASN A 21 -5.84 -11.74 -27.33
N THR A 22 -4.53 -11.91 -27.55
CA THR A 22 -4.04 -13.14 -28.17
C THR A 22 -2.96 -13.71 -27.25
N GLU A 23 -3.34 -14.71 -26.47
CA GLU A 23 -2.44 -15.55 -25.66
C GLU A 23 -1.13 -15.81 -26.40
N ASN A 24 0.00 -15.36 -25.84
CA ASN A 24 1.38 -15.85 -26.03
C ASN A 24 1.67 -16.64 -27.33
N LYS A 25 1.25 -16.12 -28.49
CA LYS A 25 1.42 -16.72 -29.81
C LYS A 25 1.99 -15.67 -30.76
N ALA A 26 2.81 -16.13 -31.70
CA ALA A 26 3.33 -15.27 -32.76
C ALA A 26 2.17 -14.65 -33.56
N CYS A 27 2.34 -13.40 -33.99
CA CYS A 27 1.32 -12.68 -34.75
C CYS A 27 0.98 -13.43 -36.05
N ALA A 28 -0.28 -13.40 -36.51
CA ALA A 28 -0.69 -14.16 -37.70
C ALA A 28 0.12 -13.79 -38.97
N ASN A 29 0.57 -12.54 -39.07
CA ASN A 29 1.44 -12.08 -40.17
C ASN A 29 2.87 -12.63 -40.06
N CYS A 30 3.38 -12.74 -38.83
CA CYS A 30 4.72 -13.24 -38.53
C CYS A 30 4.81 -14.75 -38.81
N VAL A 31 3.76 -15.49 -38.44
CA VAL A 31 3.62 -16.93 -38.73
C VAL A 31 3.53 -17.19 -40.24
N LYS A 32 2.78 -16.37 -40.98
CA LYS A 32 2.67 -16.50 -42.45
C LYS A 32 3.96 -16.17 -43.19
N ALA A 33 4.80 -15.31 -42.62
CA ALA A 33 6.07 -14.90 -43.19
C ALA A 33 7.25 -15.80 -42.77
N ASP A 34 7.01 -16.79 -41.90
CA ASP A 34 8.05 -17.62 -41.26
C ASP A 34 9.15 -16.78 -40.58
N LEU A 35 8.75 -15.67 -39.95
CA LEU A 35 9.63 -14.74 -39.24
C LEU A 35 9.41 -14.79 -37.73
N GLU A 36 10.51 -14.69 -36.98
CA GLU A 36 10.46 -14.64 -35.52
C GLU A 36 9.75 -13.36 -35.03
N CYS A 37 8.71 -13.53 -34.22
CA CYS A 37 7.91 -12.42 -33.72
C CYS A 37 8.58 -11.82 -32.49
N THR A 38 9.29 -10.70 -32.68
CA THR A 38 9.92 -9.92 -31.61
C THR A 38 9.09 -8.68 -31.27
N PHE A 39 9.28 -8.15 -30.06
CA PHE A 39 8.87 -6.81 -29.70
C PHE A 39 10.07 -6.09 -29.07
N ARG A 40 10.18 -4.78 -29.32
CA ARG A 40 11.22 -3.97 -28.69
C ARG A 40 10.82 -3.67 -27.26
N ASP A 41 11.67 -4.03 -26.31
CA ASP A 41 11.51 -3.62 -24.92
C ASP A 41 12.21 -2.26 -24.74
N ASP A 42 11.42 -1.23 -24.47
CA ASP A 42 11.92 0.14 -24.33
C ASP A 42 12.75 0.36 -23.05
N ALA A 43 12.58 -0.49 -22.04
CA ALA A 43 13.35 -0.42 -20.79
C ALA A 43 14.73 -1.07 -20.93
N LEU A 44 14.82 -2.19 -21.64
CA LEU A 44 16.06 -2.92 -21.89
C LEU A 44 16.78 -2.49 -23.17
N GLN A 45 16.10 -1.77 -24.07
CA GLN A 45 16.60 -1.42 -25.40
C GLN A 45 17.07 -2.68 -26.16
N GLU A 46 16.28 -3.74 -26.11
CA GLU A 46 16.54 -5.02 -26.80
C GLU A 46 15.26 -5.56 -27.46
N ASP A 47 15.42 -6.32 -28.53
CA ASP A 47 14.31 -6.99 -29.21
C ASP A 47 14.08 -8.36 -28.58
N ILE A 48 12.99 -8.49 -27.83
CA ILE A 48 12.67 -9.71 -27.10
C ILE A 48 11.74 -10.58 -27.96
N PRO A 49 12.11 -11.84 -28.23
CA PRO A 49 11.24 -12.75 -28.96
C PRO A 49 10.08 -13.21 -28.09
N ARG A 50 8.87 -13.24 -28.66
CA ARG A 50 7.66 -13.68 -27.94
C ARG A 50 7.72 -15.17 -27.54
N SER A 51 8.54 -15.96 -28.22
CA SER A 51 8.85 -17.36 -27.88
C SER A 51 9.54 -17.46 -26.52
N TYR A 52 10.44 -16.53 -26.19
CA TYR A 52 11.13 -16.48 -24.90
C TYR A 52 10.17 -16.14 -23.76
N VAL A 53 9.29 -15.16 -23.97
CA VAL A 53 8.23 -14.81 -22.99
C VAL A 53 7.29 -15.99 -22.75
N LYS A 54 6.98 -16.77 -23.79
CA LYS A 54 6.18 -18.00 -23.64
C LYS A 54 6.94 -19.05 -22.82
N ALA A 55 8.21 -19.31 -23.13
CA ALA A 55 9.02 -20.28 -22.39
C ALA A 55 9.13 -19.94 -20.90
N LEU A 56 9.27 -18.66 -20.56
CA LEU A 56 9.26 -18.19 -19.18
C LEU A 56 7.91 -18.42 -18.49
N ASN A 57 6.78 -18.15 -19.17
CA ASN A 57 5.45 -18.42 -18.63
C ASN A 57 5.21 -19.92 -18.42
N ASP A 58 5.64 -20.77 -19.36
CA ASP A 58 5.55 -22.23 -19.25
C ASP A 58 6.41 -22.73 -18.06
N GLN A 59 7.59 -22.14 -17.85
CA GLN A 59 8.45 -22.45 -16.73
C GLN A 59 7.85 -22.02 -15.38
N ILE A 60 7.21 -20.84 -15.32
CA ILE A 60 6.47 -20.39 -14.13
C ILE A 60 5.35 -21.38 -13.80
N GLN A 61 4.57 -21.82 -14.78
CA GLN A 61 3.51 -22.82 -14.59
C GLN A 61 4.04 -24.17 -14.10
N SER A 62 5.17 -24.62 -14.65
CA SER A 62 5.85 -25.84 -14.21
C SER A 62 6.33 -25.73 -12.75
N LEU A 63 6.94 -24.60 -12.38
CA LEU A 63 7.43 -24.40 -11.01
C LEU A 63 6.27 -24.25 -10.02
N SER A 64 5.19 -23.56 -10.40
CA SER A 64 4.00 -23.45 -9.55
C SER A 64 3.31 -24.79 -9.32
N SER A 65 3.27 -25.66 -10.33
CA SER A 65 2.71 -27.01 -10.18
C SER A 65 3.62 -27.93 -9.35
N GLN A 66 4.94 -27.82 -9.47
CA GLN A 66 5.88 -28.54 -8.60
C GLN A 66 5.77 -28.11 -7.13
N LEU A 67 5.62 -26.81 -6.86
CA LEU A 67 5.39 -26.30 -5.50
C LEU A 67 4.07 -26.80 -4.92
N ALA A 68 2.99 -26.81 -5.71
CA ALA A 68 1.70 -27.36 -5.28
C ALA A 68 1.82 -28.85 -4.90
N LEU A 69 2.51 -29.67 -5.70
CA LEU A 69 2.75 -31.08 -5.41
C LEU A 69 3.62 -31.31 -4.16
N HIS A 70 4.60 -30.44 -3.91
CA HIS A 70 5.48 -30.54 -2.75
C HIS A 70 4.78 -30.15 -1.44
N MET A 71 3.79 -29.26 -1.49
CA MET A 71 2.96 -28.92 -0.31
C MET A 71 2.04 -30.08 0.13
N HIS A 72 1.71 -31.00 -0.77
CA HIS A 72 0.90 -32.18 -0.47
C HIS A 72 1.72 -33.41 -0.01
N SER A 73 3.06 -33.33 -0.04
CA SER A 73 3.95 -34.48 0.15
C SER A 73 4.90 -34.35 1.36
N SER A 74 4.46 -33.70 2.45
CA SER A 74 5.13 -33.85 3.75
C SER A 74 4.59 -35.07 4.49
N PRO A 75 5.42 -36.03 4.92
CA PRO A 75 4.94 -37.30 5.48
C PRO A 75 4.50 -37.13 6.94
N SER A 76 3.19 -37.15 7.16
CA SER A 76 2.59 -37.34 8.48
C SER A 76 2.70 -38.81 8.90
N ILE A 77 3.28 -39.03 10.08
CA ILE A 77 3.37 -40.35 10.73
C ILE A 77 1.97 -40.96 10.91
N THR A 78 1.87 -42.23 10.52
CA THR A 78 0.70 -43.12 10.51
C THR A 78 0.11 -43.44 11.88
N SER A 79 -1.23 -43.42 12.01
CA SER A 79 -2.06 -44.55 12.50
C SER A 79 -3.57 -44.31 12.33
N PRO A 80 -4.40 -45.37 12.25
CA PRO A 80 -5.65 -45.38 11.47
C PRO A 80 -6.92 -45.35 12.31
N VAL A 81 -8.04 -44.91 11.72
CA VAL A 81 -9.39 -45.56 11.72
C VAL A 81 -10.32 -44.66 10.89
N GLY A 82 -11.06 -45.26 9.94
CA GLY A 82 -11.69 -44.55 8.82
C GLY A 82 -13.12 -44.05 9.04
N PHE A 83 -13.58 -43.25 8.08
CA PHE A 83 -14.95 -43.16 7.47
C PHE A 83 -14.97 -42.00 6.45
N PRO A 84 -15.97 -41.90 5.54
CA PRO A 84 -15.71 -41.78 4.10
C PRO A 84 -15.82 -40.35 3.54
N ALA A 85 -15.20 -40.22 2.36
CA ALA A 85 -15.26 -39.15 1.37
C ALA A 85 -16.40 -38.14 1.49
N ALA A 86 -16.04 -36.89 1.79
CA ALA A 86 -16.76 -35.70 1.38
C ALA A 86 -15.82 -34.85 0.52
N THR A 87 -16.22 -34.67 -0.74
CA THR A 87 -15.65 -33.70 -1.67
C THR A 87 -15.85 -32.28 -1.12
N SER A 88 -14.82 -31.73 -0.49
CA SER A 88 -14.73 -30.30 -0.17
C SER A 88 -13.59 -29.69 -0.96
N SER A 89 -13.94 -28.84 -1.91
CA SER A 89 -13.03 -27.88 -2.54
C SER A 89 -12.42 -26.97 -1.47
N ILE A 90 -11.17 -27.23 -1.10
CA ILE A 90 -10.36 -26.39 -0.22
C ILE A 90 -9.96 -25.13 -1.02
N PRO A 91 -10.20 -23.90 -0.54
CA PRO A 91 -9.46 -22.75 -1.03
C PRO A 91 -8.03 -22.85 -0.49
N ALA A 92 -7.09 -23.21 -1.37
CA ALA A 92 -5.68 -23.29 -1.03
C ALA A 92 -5.08 -21.87 -0.90
N GLY A 93 -5.13 -21.32 0.31
CA GLY A 93 -4.41 -20.11 0.70
C GLY A 93 -4.64 -19.78 2.18
N PRO A 94 -3.65 -19.22 2.90
CA PRO A 94 -3.87 -18.73 4.26
C PRO A 94 -5.00 -17.68 4.24
N PRO A 95 -5.87 -17.64 5.26
CA PRO A 95 -6.99 -16.70 5.30
C PRO A 95 -6.45 -15.26 5.25
N SER A 96 -6.75 -14.56 4.16
CA SER A 96 -6.46 -13.14 4.03
C SER A 96 -7.58 -12.36 4.71
N TYR A 97 -7.35 -11.94 5.95
CA TYR A 97 -8.32 -11.20 6.75
C TYR A 97 -8.45 -9.72 6.35
N VAL A 98 -7.63 -9.26 5.39
CA VAL A 98 -7.52 -7.88 4.97
C VAL A 98 -7.51 -7.81 3.45
N LEU A 99 -8.62 -7.35 2.87
CA LEU A 99 -8.80 -7.27 1.42
C LEU A 99 -8.48 -5.87 0.88
N MET A 100 -7.79 -5.84 -0.25
CA MET A 100 -7.65 -4.63 -1.06
C MET A 100 -8.87 -4.41 -1.97
N PRO A 101 -9.28 -3.15 -2.22
CA PRO A 101 -10.03 -2.83 -3.43
C PRO A 101 -9.04 -2.94 -4.60
N ARG A 102 -8.96 -4.13 -5.22
CA ARG A 102 -8.28 -4.31 -6.51
C ARG A 102 -9.31 -4.70 -7.56
N THR A 103 -9.16 -4.14 -8.75
CA THR A 103 -9.79 -4.64 -9.98
C THR A 103 -8.99 -5.84 -10.50
N GLY A 104 -9.10 -7.01 -9.84
CA GLY A 104 -8.47 -8.25 -10.33
C GLY A 104 -8.08 -9.26 -9.24
N GLN A 105 -7.81 -10.49 -9.67
CA GLN A 105 -7.41 -11.62 -8.82
C GLN A 105 -6.09 -11.32 -8.08
N TYR A 106 -6.04 -11.72 -6.80
CA TYR A 106 -4.91 -11.56 -5.90
C TYR A 106 -3.63 -12.21 -6.46
N MET A 107 -2.79 -11.44 -7.17
CA MET A 107 -1.43 -11.87 -7.44
C MET A 107 -0.68 -11.97 -6.10
N TYR A 108 -0.11 -13.15 -5.86
CA TYR A 108 0.74 -13.54 -4.74
C TYR A 108 1.76 -12.45 -4.33
N MET A 109 1.34 -11.54 -3.46
CA MET A 109 2.22 -10.82 -2.54
C MET A 109 2.06 -11.52 -1.18
N GLY A 110 3.11 -11.51 -0.36
CA GLY A 110 3.09 -12.18 0.95
C GLY A 110 1.97 -11.69 1.87
N LEU A 111 1.88 -12.27 3.06
CA LEU A 111 0.93 -11.79 4.07
C LEU A 111 1.32 -10.36 4.49
N SER A 112 0.39 -9.43 4.36
CA SER A 112 0.59 -8.06 4.82
C SER A 112 0.77 -7.97 6.33
N LEU A 113 1.41 -6.89 6.83
CA LEU A 113 1.59 -6.67 8.27
C LEU A 113 0.26 -6.77 9.07
N PRO A 114 -0.86 -6.15 8.63
CA PRO A 114 -2.17 -6.38 9.23
C PRO A 114 -2.60 -7.85 9.30
N SER A 115 -2.36 -8.60 8.23
CA SER A 115 -2.72 -10.02 8.16
C SER A 115 -1.87 -10.88 9.10
N LEU A 116 -0.55 -10.63 9.15
CA LEU A 116 0.38 -11.32 10.04
C LEU A 116 0.04 -11.08 11.52
N ILE A 117 -0.25 -9.83 11.87
CA ILE A 117 -0.62 -9.45 13.23
C ILE A 117 -1.99 -10.05 13.61
N ALA A 118 -2.96 -10.05 12.70
CA ALA A 118 -4.26 -10.68 12.93
C ALA A 118 -4.10 -12.19 13.19
N LEU A 119 -3.33 -12.90 12.36
CA LEU A 119 -3.04 -14.33 12.53
C LEU A 119 -2.45 -14.64 13.91
N ALA A 120 -1.42 -13.90 14.30
CA ALA A 120 -0.80 -14.07 15.62
C ALA A 120 -1.77 -13.75 16.78
N THR A 121 -2.76 -12.88 16.55
CA THR A 121 -3.82 -12.59 17.52
C THR A 121 -4.82 -13.74 17.63
N PHE A 122 -5.27 -14.30 16.51
CA PHE A 122 -6.18 -15.46 16.51
C PHE A 122 -5.53 -16.73 17.07
N GLU A 123 -4.21 -16.87 16.98
CA GLU A 123 -3.47 -17.97 17.62
C GLU A 123 -3.57 -17.98 19.15
N VAL A 124 -3.77 -16.81 19.77
CA VAL A 124 -3.85 -16.70 21.23
C VAL A 124 -5.27 -16.62 21.76
N LEU A 125 -6.22 -16.21 20.92
CA LEU A 125 -7.63 -16.13 21.29
C LEU A 125 -8.21 -17.54 21.49
N PRO A 126 -9.21 -17.70 22.38
CA PRO A 126 -9.89 -18.97 22.56
C PRO A 126 -10.50 -19.45 21.23
N PRO A 127 -10.53 -20.78 20.99
CA PRO A 127 -11.03 -21.33 19.75
C PRO A 127 -12.49 -20.93 19.55
N PHE A 128 -12.72 -20.17 18.47
CA PHE A 128 -14.06 -19.83 18.02
C PHE A 128 -14.68 -21.08 17.40
N GLU A 129 -15.75 -21.63 17.99
CA GLU A 129 -16.58 -22.61 17.31
C GLU A 129 -17.27 -21.91 16.13
N ALA A 130 -16.72 -22.12 14.93
CA ALA A 130 -17.24 -21.54 13.70
C ALA A 130 -18.65 -22.08 13.40
N SER A 131 -19.67 -21.41 13.94
CA SER A 131 -21.04 -21.61 13.47
C SER A 131 -21.17 -20.96 12.10
N ASN A 132 -21.04 -21.80 11.07
CA ASN A 132 -21.11 -21.51 9.64
C ASN A 132 -20.14 -20.43 9.15
N GLU A 133 -19.29 -20.82 8.20
CA GLU A 133 -18.58 -19.90 7.31
C GLU A 133 -19.57 -18.81 6.87
N ALA A 134 -19.40 -17.60 7.40
CA ALA A 134 -19.84 -16.41 6.72
C ALA A 134 -18.97 -16.34 5.47
N THR A 135 -19.38 -17.05 4.40
CA THR A 135 -19.03 -16.65 3.05
C THR A 135 -19.33 -15.17 3.02
N VAL A 136 -18.28 -14.35 2.95
CA VAL A 136 -18.38 -12.91 2.76
C VAL A 136 -19.06 -12.74 1.42
N LYS A 137 -20.40 -12.72 1.42
CA LYS A 137 -21.16 -12.01 0.43
C LYS A 137 -20.82 -10.56 0.72
N VAL A 138 -19.76 -10.07 0.08
CA VAL A 138 -19.66 -8.65 -0.21
C VAL A 138 -20.92 -8.40 -1.02
N ASP A 139 -21.98 -7.97 -0.33
CA ASP A 139 -23.17 -7.47 -0.99
C ASP A 139 -22.68 -6.24 -1.73
N ASP A 140 -22.38 -6.40 -3.02
CA ASP A 140 -21.79 -5.38 -3.90
C ASP A 140 -22.77 -4.20 -4.12
N ASP A 141 -23.92 -4.22 -3.44
CA ASP A 141 -25.07 -3.36 -3.65
C ASP A 141 -25.46 -2.44 -2.49
N LEU A 142 -24.70 -2.35 -1.39
CA LEU A 142 -24.79 -1.17 -0.50
C LEU A 142 -23.93 -0.01 -1.02
N GLN A 143 -23.98 0.23 -2.34
CA GLN A 143 -23.83 1.60 -2.83
C GLN A 143 -25.04 2.37 -2.31
N LEU A 144 -24.86 3.12 -1.22
CA LEU A 144 -25.65 4.33 -1.01
C LEU A 144 -25.35 5.26 -2.20
N GLN A 145 -26.02 5.00 -3.33
CA GLN A 145 -26.22 5.94 -4.41
C GLN A 145 -27.13 7.04 -3.87
N ASP A 146 -26.55 7.94 -3.06
CA ASP A 146 -27.08 9.28 -2.96
C ASP A 146 -26.83 9.94 -4.32
N ASN A 147 -27.79 9.74 -5.24
CA ASN A 147 -27.86 10.32 -6.57
C ASN A 147 -28.12 11.84 -6.48
N TRP A 148 -27.27 12.56 -5.75
CA TRP A 148 -27.23 14.01 -5.76
C TRP A 148 -26.42 14.41 -6.98
N LYS A 149 -27.07 14.42 -8.15
CA LYS A 149 -26.47 14.95 -9.38
C LYS A 149 -26.27 16.44 -9.20
N LEU A 150 -25.07 16.79 -8.76
CA LEU A 150 -24.65 18.16 -8.63
C LEU A 150 -24.15 18.63 -10.01
N ASP A 151 -24.62 19.78 -10.47
CA ASP A 151 -24.17 20.35 -11.74
C ASP A 151 -22.85 21.10 -11.57
N ARG A 152 -22.08 21.24 -12.66
CA ARG A 152 -20.79 21.98 -12.66
C ARG A 152 -20.92 23.42 -12.14
N SER A 153 -22.11 24.00 -12.20
CA SER A 153 -22.43 25.32 -11.64
C SER A 153 -22.32 25.39 -10.11
N ALA A 154 -22.40 24.25 -9.42
CA ALA A 154 -22.27 24.16 -7.97
C ALA A 154 -20.83 24.41 -7.49
N LEU A 155 -19.82 24.19 -8.34
CA LEU A 155 -18.44 24.58 -8.05
C LEU A 155 -18.28 26.09 -8.27
N THR A 156 -18.86 26.88 -7.36
CA THR A 156 -18.73 28.33 -7.38
C THR A 156 -17.30 28.75 -7.00
N PRO A 157 -16.84 29.95 -7.41
CA PRO A 157 -15.52 30.46 -7.01
C PRO A 157 -15.31 30.56 -5.50
N ARG A 158 -16.38 30.67 -4.71
CA ARG A 158 -16.33 30.65 -3.23
C ARG A 158 -16.04 29.25 -2.71
N VAL A 159 -16.74 28.25 -3.22
CA VAL A 159 -16.52 26.83 -2.87
C VAL A 159 -15.12 26.39 -3.29
N MET A 160 -14.68 26.76 -4.50
CA MET A 160 -13.33 26.46 -4.97
C MET A 160 -12.25 27.03 -4.04
N ARG A 161 -12.36 28.32 -3.65
CA ARG A 161 -11.40 28.94 -2.71
C ARG A 161 -11.41 28.28 -1.33
N PHE A 162 -12.59 27.88 -0.84
CA PHE A 162 -12.68 27.11 0.40
C PHE A 162 -11.96 25.76 0.27
N LEU A 163 -12.22 25.00 -0.80
CA LEU A 163 -11.58 23.70 -1.00
C LEU A 163 -10.06 23.80 -1.17
N LEU A 164 -9.58 24.79 -1.91
CA LEU A 164 -8.15 25.03 -2.06
C LEU A 164 -7.48 25.41 -0.74
N SER A 165 -8.13 26.24 0.10
CA SER A 165 -7.58 26.56 1.42
C SER A 165 -7.56 25.33 2.35
N GLN A 166 -8.54 24.43 2.23
CA GLN A 166 -8.53 23.16 2.94
C GLN A 166 -7.43 22.21 2.42
N TYR A 167 -7.18 22.19 1.11
CA TYR A 167 -6.06 21.43 0.55
C TYR A 167 -4.72 21.90 1.14
N ASP A 168 -4.46 23.20 1.12
CA ASP A 168 -3.21 23.78 1.64
C ASP A 168 -3.03 23.54 3.14
N ARG A 169 -4.11 23.55 3.92
CA ARG A 169 -4.06 23.35 5.38
C ARG A 169 -3.97 21.89 5.79
N CYS A 170 -4.70 21.00 5.11
CA CYS A 170 -4.90 19.63 5.58
C CYS A 170 -4.09 18.60 4.80
N ILE A 171 -3.89 18.81 3.49
CA ILE A 171 -3.28 17.81 2.59
C ILE A 171 -1.81 18.13 2.36
N ARG A 172 -1.51 19.38 2.01
CA ARG A 172 -0.16 19.83 1.64
C ARG A 172 0.93 19.57 2.71
N PRO A 173 0.66 19.67 4.03
CA PRO A 173 1.67 19.35 5.04
C PRO A 173 2.18 17.91 4.98
N GLN A 174 1.35 16.97 4.51
CA GLN A 174 1.71 15.56 4.36
C GLN A 174 2.11 15.22 2.93
N TYR A 175 1.43 15.81 1.94
CA TYR A 175 1.63 15.56 0.52
C TYR A 175 1.82 16.89 -0.20
N ASP A 176 3.06 17.40 -0.20
CA ASP A 176 3.41 18.70 -0.76
C ASP A 176 3.50 18.67 -2.31
N VAL A 177 2.36 18.42 -2.96
CA VAL A 177 2.23 18.49 -4.41
C VAL A 177 1.90 19.94 -4.82
N PRO A 178 2.74 20.60 -5.65
CA PRO A 178 2.50 21.96 -6.10
C PRO A 178 1.22 22.06 -6.93
N ILE A 179 0.40 23.07 -6.60
CA ILE A 179 -0.78 23.47 -7.36
C ILE A 179 -0.53 24.88 -7.91
N PRO A 180 -0.97 25.19 -9.15
CA PRO A 180 -0.88 26.55 -9.68
C PRO A 180 -1.54 27.57 -8.76
N GLU A 181 -0.85 28.68 -8.48
CA GLU A 181 -1.43 29.79 -7.70
C GLU A 181 -2.55 30.44 -8.51
N VAL A 182 -3.77 30.38 -7.99
CA VAL A 182 -4.93 31.04 -8.60
C VAL A 182 -4.93 32.50 -8.15
N SER A 183 -4.54 33.42 -9.03
CA SER A 183 -4.64 34.86 -8.75
C SER A 183 -6.09 35.25 -8.46
N ASN A 184 -6.30 36.24 -7.58
CA ASN A 184 -7.61 36.72 -7.17
C ASN A 184 -8.51 37.13 -8.37
N GLN A 185 -7.93 37.46 -9.53
CA GLN A 185 -8.65 37.84 -10.76
C GLN A 185 -9.07 36.63 -11.63
N ASP A 186 -8.30 35.53 -11.64
CA ASP A 186 -8.53 34.33 -12.47
C ASP A 186 -9.59 33.39 -11.92
N SER A 187 -9.99 33.61 -10.66
CA SER A 187 -11.11 32.93 -10.02
C SER A 187 -12.46 33.17 -10.72
N THR A 188 -12.53 34.08 -11.70
CA THR A 188 -13.75 34.43 -12.44
C THR A 188 -14.12 33.45 -13.55
N SER A 189 -13.22 32.55 -14.01
CA SER A 189 -13.65 31.44 -14.87
C SER A 189 -12.62 30.32 -15.00
N LEU A 190 -12.87 29.18 -14.31
CA LEU A 190 -12.24 27.87 -14.56
C LEU A 190 -12.17 27.48 -16.05
N LYS A 191 -13.07 28.02 -16.88
CA LYS A 191 -13.11 27.79 -18.33
C LYS A 191 -11.99 28.46 -19.12
N LYS A 192 -11.31 29.48 -18.58
CA LYS A 192 -10.24 30.22 -19.27
C LYS A 192 -8.84 29.72 -18.94
N LEU A 193 -8.72 28.81 -17.97
CA LEU A 193 -7.42 28.26 -17.56
C LEU A 193 -6.95 27.20 -18.56
N PRO A 194 -5.62 27.07 -18.77
CA PRO A 194 -5.04 25.95 -19.50
C PRO A 194 -5.53 24.60 -18.96
N GLU A 195 -5.72 23.61 -19.83
CA GLU A 195 -6.30 22.30 -19.47
C GLU A 195 -5.55 21.64 -18.31
N ASN A 196 -4.22 21.71 -18.31
CA ASN A 196 -3.36 21.16 -17.26
C ASN A 196 -3.57 21.85 -15.90
N GLN A 197 -3.61 23.19 -15.86
CA GLN A 197 -3.86 23.92 -14.61
C GLN A 197 -5.27 23.67 -14.07
N LYS A 198 -6.26 23.66 -14.97
CA LYS A 198 -7.64 23.32 -14.64
C LYS A 198 -7.73 21.91 -14.06
N PHE A 199 -7.05 20.93 -14.65
CA PHE A 199 -6.99 19.57 -14.14
C PHE A 199 -6.44 19.52 -12.71
N LYS A 200 -5.27 20.12 -12.47
CA LYS A 200 -4.61 20.13 -11.14
C LYS A 200 -5.51 20.77 -10.07
N ILE A 201 -6.14 21.91 -10.38
CA ILE A 201 -7.06 22.61 -9.46
C ILE A 201 -8.30 21.76 -9.16
N LEU A 202 -8.89 21.12 -10.17
CA LEU A 202 -10.07 20.27 -9.99
C LEU A 202 -9.75 19.05 -9.12
N ILE A 203 -8.61 18.38 -9.34
CA ILE A 203 -8.21 17.25 -8.49
C ILE A 203 -7.89 17.71 -7.07
N ALA A 204 -7.20 18.84 -6.88
CA ALA A 204 -6.98 19.40 -5.54
C ALA A 204 -8.29 19.68 -4.79
N CYS A 205 -9.28 20.27 -5.48
CA CYS A 205 -10.62 20.47 -4.93
C CYS A 205 -11.30 19.13 -4.62
N ALA A 206 -11.14 18.12 -5.47
CA ALA A 206 -11.69 16.79 -5.26
C ALA A 206 -11.09 16.12 -4.01
N ILE A 207 -9.78 16.22 -3.79
CA ILE A 207 -9.10 15.68 -2.59
C ILE A 207 -9.64 16.36 -1.32
N ALA A 208 -9.70 17.70 -1.33
CA ALA A 208 -10.22 18.46 -0.19
C ALA A 208 -11.68 18.09 0.12
N ALA A 209 -12.54 18.00 -0.91
CA ALA A 209 -13.93 17.60 -0.74
C ALA A 209 -14.06 16.15 -0.27
N ALA A 210 -13.23 15.23 -0.77
CA ALA A 210 -13.22 13.83 -0.32
C ALA A 210 -12.87 13.75 1.17
N ARG A 211 -11.87 14.51 1.62
CA ARG A 211 -11.51 14.62 3.04
C ARG A 211 -12.66 15.19 3.88
N GLU A 212 -13.28 16.29 3.44
CA GLU A 212 -14.42 16.88 4.15
C GLU A 212 -15.61 15.89 4.25
N SER A 213 -15.74 15.00 3.26
CA SER A 213 -16.78 13.97 3.27
C SER A 213 -16.70 13.00 4.44
N TYR A 214 -15.54 12.87 5.09
CA TYR A 214 -15.36 12.01 6.28
C TYR A 214 -16.25 12.44 7.44
N LYS A 215 -16.41 13.76 7.65
CA LYS A 215 -17.27 14.32 8.70
C LYS A 215 -18.63 14.77 8.15
N HIS A 216 -18.66 15.11 6.86
CA HIS A 216 -19.78 15.78 6.22
C HIS A 216 -20.12 15.12 4.88
N PRO A 217 -20.94 14.05 4.88
CA PRO A 217 -21.16 13.20 3.70
C PRO A 217 -21.59 13.93 2.42
N HIS A 218 -22.24 15.09 2.54
CA HIS A 218 -22.66 15.91 1.40
C HIS A 218 -21.49 16.38 0.50
N TRP A 219 -20.26 16.45 1.01
CA TRP A 219 -19.09 16.78 0.19
C TRP A 219 -18.68 15.65 -0.76
N LYS A 220 -19.15 14.41 -0.54
CA LYS A 220 -18.83 13.27 -1.41
C LYS A 220 -19.26 13.50 -2.86
N ALA A 221 -20.45 14.06 -3.07
CA ALA A 221 -20.93 14.44 -4.40
C ALA A 221 -20.05 15.50 -5.07
N MET A 222 -19.55 16.48 -4.29
CA MET A 222 -18.62 17.50 -4.81
C MET A 222 -17.26 16.91 -5.19
N ALA A 223 -16.74 15.97 -4.38
CA ALA A 223 -15.50 15.27 -4.69
C ALA A 223 -15.60 14.51 -6.02
N GLN A 224 -16.69 13.77 -6.21
CA GLN A 224 -16.98 13.04 -7.46
C GLN A 224 -17.13 13.99 -8.65
N LEU A 225 -17.91 15.08 -8.51
CA LEU A 225 -18.07 16.09 -9.55
C LEU A 225 -16.73 16.64 -10.03
N CYS A 226 -15.87 17.07 -9.09
CA CYS A 226 -14.56 17.62 -9.42
C CYS A 226 -13.67 16.57 -10.11
N ARG A 227 -13.70 15.32 -9.65
CA ARG A 227 -12.94 14.21 -10.23
C ARG A 227 -13.39 13.86 -11.65
N ASP A 228 -14.70 13.78 -11.87
CA ASP A 228 -15.29 13.46 -13.16
C ASP A 228 -15.08 14.60 -14.15
N TRP A 229 -15.17 15.86 -13.72
CA TRP A 229 -14.84 16.99 -14.56
C TRP A 229 -13.36 17.01 -14.96
N ALA A 230 -12.45 16.69 -14.03
CA ALA A 230 -11.02 16.56 -14.36
C ALA A 230 -10.75 15.40 -15.35
N SER A 231 -11.57 14.35 -15.32
CA SER A 231 -11.36 13.17 -16.19
C SER A 231 -11.44 13.49 -17.69
N GLU A 232 -12.13 14.58 -18.08
CA GLU A 232 -12.22 15.04 -19.47
C GLU A 232 -10.86 15.36 -20.09
N SER A 233 -9.90 15.83 -19.28
CA SER A 233 -8.55 16.20 -19.72
C SER A 233 -7.49 15.16 -19.35
N LEU A 234 -7.88 14.04 -18.75
CA LEU A 234 -6.95 13.05 -18.17
C LEU A 234 -5.97 12.45 -19.18
N ASN A 235 -6.48 11.97 -20.32
CA ASN A 235 -5.64 11.31 -21.33
C ASN A 235 -4.64 12.28 -21.95
N SER A 236 -5.05 13.53 -22.15
CA SER A 236 -4.18 14.60 -22.66
C SER A 236 -3.03 14.88 -21.69
N VAL A 237 -3.35 15.01 -20.40
CA VAL A 237 -2.37 15.34 -19.34
C VAL A 237 -1.44 14.18 -19.00
N ILE A 238 -1.89 12.92 -19.06
CA ILE A 238 -1.02 11.76 -18.74
C ILE A 238 -0.09 11.40 -19.91
N SER A 239 -0.51 11.63 -21.15
CA SER A 239 0.25 11.20 -22.33
C SER A 239 1.52 12.02 -22.58
N SER A 240 1.70 13.18 -21.94
CA SER A 240 2.92 13.99 -22.13
C SER A 240 4.15 13.42 -21.43
N CYS A 241 3.98 12.52 -20.44
CA CYS A 241 5.06 11.86 -19.69
C CYS A 241 6.15 12.82 -19.16
N ASP A 242 5.77 14.06 -18.86
CA ASP A 242 6.63 15.13 -18.38
C ASP A 242 6.48 15.34 -16.85
N ALA A 243 7.22 16.30 -16.30
CA ALA A 243 7.15 16.65 -14.88
C ALA A 243 5.74 17.10 -14.45
N ASP A 244 5.01 17.74 -15.37
CA ASP A 244 3.63 18.13 -15.19
C ASP A 244 2.67 16.93 -15.13
N SER A 245 2.89 15.93 -15.98
CA SER A 245 2.20 14.63 -15.95
C SER A 245 2.41 13.96 -14.61
N LEU A 246 3.65 13.93 -14.11
CA LEU A 246 3.96 13.33 -12.81
C LEU A 246 3.23 14.05 -11.66
N THR A 247 3.19 15.39 -11.70
CA THR A 247 2.40 16.19 -10.74
C THR A 247 0.91 15.80 -10.78
N ALA A 248 0.35 15.68 -11.98
CA ALA A 248 -1.04 15.28 -12.18
C ALA A 248 -1.32 13.84 -11.69
N ILE A 249 -0.42 12.89 -11.99
CA ILE A 249 -0.52 11.49 -11.53
C ILE A 249 -0.44 11.43 -10.00
N LEU A 250 0.46 12.20 -9.36
CA LEU A 250 0.57 12.24 -7.91
C LEU A 250 -0.67 12.85 -7.25
N LEU A 251 -1.27 13.91 -7.83
CA LEU A 251 -2.56 14.43 -7.35
C LEU A 251 -3.66 13.37 -7.46
N LEU A 252 -3.74 12.63 -8.56
CA LEU A 252 -4.69 11.52 -8.70
C LEU A 252 -4.44 10.43 -7.66
N LEU A 253 -3.18 10.08 -7.42
CA LEU A 253 -2.81 9.07 -6.43
C LEU A 253 -3.24 9.49 -5.03
N VAL A 254 -3.02 10.76 -4.64
CA VAL A 254 -3.50 11.30 -3.35
C VAL A 254 -5.03 11.31 -3.29
N PHE A 255 -5.72 11.59 -4.40
CA PHE A 255 -7.18 11.46 -4.47
C PHE A 255 -7.66 10.03 -4.23
N GLU A 256 -7.04 9.03 -4.87
CA GLU A 256 -7.39 7.61 -4.66
C GLU A 256 -7.01 7.12 -3.26
N LEU A 257 -6.07 7.77 -2.57
CA LEU A 257 -5.82 7.54 -1.15
C LEU A 257 -6.92 8.14 -0.25
N ALA A 258 -7.51 9.27 -0.65
CA ALA A 258 -8.60 9.90 0.09
C ALA A 258 -9.95 9.17 -0.11
N GLU A 259 -10.26 8.78 -1.34
CA GLU A 259 -11.46 8.01 -1.69
C GLU A 259 -11.06 6.76 -2.49
N PRO A 260 -10.75 5.62 -1.82
CA PRO A 260 -10.27 4.40 -2.46
C PRO A 260 -11.34 3.59 -3.21
N SER A 261 -12.39 4.25 -3.70
CA SER A 261 -13.57 3.61 -4.31
C SER A 261 -13.25 2.90 -5.62
N ARG A 262 -12.27 3.39 -6.40
CA ARG A 262 -11.94 2.86 -7.72
C ARG A 262 -10.83 1.80 -7.69
N GLY A 263 -10.11 1.67 -6.58
CA GLY A 263 -9.02 0.69 -6.44
C GLY A 263 -7.78 0.97 -7.31
N ALA A 264 -7.66 2.17 -7.88
CA ALA A 264 -6.63 2.53 -8.87
C ALA A 264 -5.27 2.92 -8.26
N VAL A 265 -5.12 2.80 -6.94
CA VAL A 265 -3.93 3.25 -6.19
C VAL A 265 -2.66 2.56 -6.71
N TRP A 266 -2.76 1.27 -7.05
CA TRP A 266 -1.62 0.50 -7.55
C TRP A 266 -1.21 0.94 -8.95
N GLU A 267 -2.15 1.03 -9.88
CA GLU A 267 -1.84 1.43 -11.26
C GLU A 267 -1.26 2.84 -11.32
N LEU A 268 -1.82 3.76 -10.51
CA LEU A 268 -1.32 5.14 -10.44
C LEU A 268 0.07 5.23 -9.80
N LEU A 269 0.33 4.45 -8.74
CA LEU A 269 1.65 4.40 -8.12
C LEU A 269 2.69 3.82 -9.09
N ASP A 270 2.37 2.73 -9.77
CA ASP A 270 3.22 2.13 -10.80
C ASP A 270 3.50 3.13 -11.94
N LEU A 271 2.46 3.85 -12.38
CA LEU A 271 2.57 4.87 -13.41
C LEU A 271 3.45 6.04 -12.95
N ALA A 272 3.30 6.51 -11.70
CA ALA A 272 4.14 7.57 -11.13
C ALA A 272 5.61 7.15 -11.07
N ILE A 273 5.88 5.92 -10.62
CA ILE A 273 7.23 5.35 -10.55
C ILE A 273 7.84 5.26 -11.95
N ARG A 274 7.12 4.70 -12.93
CA ARG A 274 7.61 4.61 -14.31
C ARG A 274 7.89 6.00 -14.91
N THR A 275 7.00 6.97 -14.68
CA THR A 275 7.19 8.35 -15.15
C THR A 275 8.45 8.96 -14.52
N CYS A 276 8.64 8.80 -13.21
CA CYS A 276 9.87 9.22 -12.52
C CYS A 276 11.13 8.56 -13.09
N LEU A 277 11.08 7.27 -13.43
CA LEU A 277 12.20 6.56 -14.05
C LEU A 277 12.50 7.09 -15.45
N GLN A 278 11.47 7.30 -16.28
CA GLN A 278 11.57 7.87 -17.63
C GLN A 278 12.19 9.28 -17.61
N LEU A 279 11.82 10.11 -16.64
CA LEU A 279 12.41 11.43 -16.43
C LEU A 279 13.87 11.39 -15.93
N GLY A 280 14.40 10.20 -15.61
CA GLY A 280 15.75 10.06 -15.06
C GLY A 280 15.90 10.59 -13.63
N TRP A 281 14.80 10.88 -12.94
CA TRP A 281 14.83 11.53 -11.62
C TRP A 281 15.41 10.66 -10.50
N HIS A 282 15.51 9.34 -10.75
CA HIS A 282 16.18 8.36 -9.88
C HIS A 282 17.71 8.45 -9.87
N ARG A 283 18.32 9.10 -10.87
CA ARG A 283 19.78 9.23 -11.01
C ARG A 283 20.22 10.55 -10.40
N THR A 284 20.49 10.57 -9.10
CA THR A 284 20.98 11.79 -8.41
C THR A 284 22.51 11.82 -8.32
N ASN A 285 23.22 11.49 -9.41
CA ASN A 285 24.67 11.65 -9.48
C ASN A 285 25.03 12.86 -10.33
N GLY A 286 25.47 13.94 -9.67
CA GLY A 286 26.16 15.07 -10.30
C GLY A 286 27.55 14.66 -10.79
N THR A 287 27.62 13.78 -11.79
CA THR A 287 28.88 13.47 -12.48
C THR A 287 28.60 13.03 -13.90
N LEU A 288 28.37 14.02 -14.77
CA LEU A 288 29.01 14.19 -16.07
C LEU A 288 28.32 15.35 -16.79
N GLU A 289 29.13 16.34 -17.16
CA GLU A 289 28.78 17.37 -18.12
C GLU A 289 28.30 16.74 -19.45
N SER A 290 27.45 17.50 -20.17
CA SER A 290 26.93 17.28 -21.53
C SER A 290 25.87 16.16 -21.64
N VAL A 291 24.63 16.41 -22.05
CA VAL A 291 24.18 17.23 -23.18
C VAL A 291 22.85 17.93 -22.82
N SER A 292 22.84 19.25 -22.97
CA SER A 292 21.63 20.06 -22.97
C SER A 292 20.81 19.80 -24.24
N THR A 293 19.65 19.18 -24.08
CA THR A 293 18.52 19.11 -25.03
C THR A 293 17.32 18.64 -24.20
N ILE A 294 16.18 19.29 -24.01
CA ILE A 294 15.43 20.37 -24.66
C ILE A 294 14.45 20.91 -23.58
N HIS A 295 14.29 22.23 -23.44
CA HIS A 295 13.18 22.90 -22.71
C HIS A 295 12.70 22.31 -21.36
N ASP A 296 13.51 22.35 -20.31
CA ASP A 296 12.97 22.27 -18.94
C ASP A 296 12.67 23.68 -18.42
N THR A 297 11.44 24.14 -18.63
CA THR A 297 10.83 25.27 -17.89
C THR A 297 10.33 24.84 -16.50
N PHE A 298 10.61 23.60 -16.08
CA PHE A 298 10.23 23.07 -14.77
C PHE A 298 11.19 23.59 -13.71
N ASP A 299 10.67 24.18 -12.63
CA ASP A 299 11.50 24.68 -11.55
C ASP A 299 12.18 23.50 -10.85
N ASN A 300 13.51 23.53 -10.79
CA ASN A 300 14.33 22.46 -10.21
C ASN A 300 14.02 22.24 -8.71
N SER A 301 13.30 23.18 -8.09
CA SER A 301 12.77 23.13 -6.72
C SER A 301 11.60 22.15 -6.51
N ASP A 302 10.84 21.80 -7.55
CA ASP A 302 9.64 20.97 -7.43
C ASP A 302 9.94 19.46 -7.47
N LYS A 303 11.02 19.06 -8.14
CA LYS A 303 11.49 17.67 -8.20
C LYS A 303 11.63 17.02 -6.82
N PRO A 304 12.40 17.57 -5.85
CA PRO A 304 12.55 16.94 -4.53
C PRO A 304 11.23 16.83 -3.77
N ARG A 305 10.31 17.79 -3.95
CA ARG A 305 8.98 17.79 -3.32
C ARG A 305 8.12 16.64 -3.85
N LEU A 306 8.02 16.50 -5.17
CA LEU A 306 7.28 15.41 -5.82
C LEU A 306 7.87 14.03 -5.48
N MET A 307 9.20 13.92 -5.41
CA MET A 307 9.86 12.68 -4.99
C MET A 307 9.58 12.33 -3.54
N ALA A 308 9.54 13.32 -2.64
CA ALA A 308 9.16 13.09 -1.24
C ALA A 308 7.72 12.60 -1.13
N VAL A 309 6.78 13.16 -1.90
CA VAL A 309 5.38 12.69 -1.97
C VAL A 309 5.31 11.24 -2.45
N LEU A 310 5.99 10.91 -3.56
CA LEU A 310 6.00 9.56 -4.12
C LEU A 310 6.52 8.54 -3.10
N LYS A 311 7.63 8.86 -2.41
CA LYS A 311 8.21 8.03 -1.34
C LYS A 311 7.26 7.87 -0.16
N ALA A 312 6.61 8.95 0.29
CA ALA A 312 5.68 8.90 1.41
C ALA A 312 4.49 7.97 1.11
N VAL A 313 3.95 8.04 -0.11
CA VAL A 313 2.87 7.15 -0.56
C VAL A 313 3.37 5.70 -0.69
N GLU A 314 4.49 5.47 -1.37
CA GLU A 314 5.05 4.13 -1.54
C GLU A 314 5.36 3.48 -0.18
N GLY A 315 6.01 4.20 0.73
CA GLY A 315 6.32 3.71 2.07
C GLY A 315 5.07 3.32 2.86
N SER A 316 4.05 4.17 2.86
CA SER A 316 2.80 3.88 3.57
C SER A 316 2.06 2.66 3.01
N LEU A 317 1.98 2.53 1.68
CA LEU A 317 1.35 1.39 1.03
C LEU A 317 2.18 0.10 1.19
N ARG A 318 3.51 0.23 1.22
CA ARG A 318 4.42 -0.89 1.49
C ARG A 318 4.20 -1.47 2.87
N LEU A 319 4.11 -0.64 3.90
CA LEU A 319 3.82 -1.09 5.28
C LEU A 319 2.45 -1.77 5.39
N THR A 320 1.47 -1.28 4.63
CA THR A 320 0.09 -1.79 4.69
C THR A 320 -0.10 -3.09 3.90
N PHE A 321 0.63 -3.29 2.80
CA PHE A 321 0.36 -4.35 1.82
C PHE A 321 1.54 -5.24 1.46
N ASP A 322 2.69 -5.08 2.11
CA ASP A 322 3.92 -5.83 1.83
C ASP A 322 4.36 -5.74 0.34
N ARG A 323 4.18 -4.56 -0.25
CA ARG A 323 4.58 -4.29 -1.64
C ARG A 323 6.11 -4.31 -1.78
N PRO A 324 6.67 -4.94 -2.83
CA PRO A 324 8.10 -4.80 -3.15
C PRO A 324 8.48 -3.33 -3.43
N ASN A 325 9.62 -2.89 -2.89
CA ASN A 325 10.12 -1.53 -3.13
C ASN A 325 10.64 -1.41 -4.58
N MET A 326 9.95 -0.62 -5.40
CA MET A 326 10.29 -0.44 -6.81
C MET A 326 11.29 0.72 -7.02
N LEU A 327 11.51 1.54 -5.99
CA LEU A 327 12.51 2.61 -5.98
C LEU A 327 13.83 2.19 -5.30
N ARG A 328 14.08 0.89 -5.10
CA ARG A 328 15.25 0.35 -4.37
C ARG A 328 16.60 0.84 -4.92
N GLU A 329 16.68 1.13 -6.21
CA GLU A 329 17.92 1.58 -6.87
C GLU A 329 18.03 3.11 -7.02
N ALA A 330 17.00 3.86 -6.62
CA ALA A 330 17.05 5.32 -6.68
C ALA A 330 18.02 5.84 -5.61
N ARG A 331 19.25 6.18 -6.04
CA ARG A 331 20.28 6.78 -5.20
C ARG A 331 19.99 8.26 -5.06
N PHE A 332 19.46 8.67 -3.91
CA PHE A 332 19.29 10.09 -3.57
C PHE A 332 20.56 10.65 -2.95
N SER A 333 20.83 11.94 -3.15
CA SER A 333 22.07 12.59 -2.71
C SER A 333 22.34 12.50 -1.21
N TYR A 334 21.30 12.31 -0.38
CA TYR A 334 21.42 12.04 1.05
C TYR A 334 20.27 11.12 1.52
N PRO A 335 20.55 9.99 2.20
CA PRO A 335 19.50 9.19 2.83
C PRO A 335 18.84 10.02 3.94
N THR A 336 17.52 10.16 3.88
CA THR A 336 16.77 10.77 4.97
C THR A 336 16.63 9.79 6.14
N ASP A 337 16.37 10.29 7.35
CA ASP A 337 16.11 9.41 8.50
C ASP A 337 14.96 8.43 8.22
N ASN A 338 13.95 8.86 7.46
CA ASN A 338 12.85 8.00 7.02
C ASN A 338 13.31 6.88 6.07
N ASP A 339 14.24 7.17 5.13
CA ASP A 339 14.82 6.14 4.26
C ASP A 339 15.57 5.08 5.11
N ASN A 340 16.30 5.50 6.14
CA ASN A 340 16.98 4.60 7.06
C ASN A 340 15.99 3.73 7.86
N ILE A 341 14.92 4.32 8.41
CA ILE A 341 13.88 3.59 9.15
C ILE A 341 13.18 2.58 8.25
N MET A 342 12.81 2.96 7.02
CA MET A 342 12.20 2.05 6.06
C MET A 342 13.14 0.92 5.65
N GLN A 343 14.45 1.16 5.60
CA GLN A 343 15.44 0.11 5.38
C GLN A 343 15.52 -0.84 6.58
N ILE A 344 15.52 -0.33 7.82
CA ILE A 344 15.46 -1.15 9.04
C ILE A 344 14.20 -2.00 9.05
N PHE A 345 13.04 -1.41 8.75
CA PHE A 345 11.77 -2.14 8.61
C PHE A 345 11.89 -3.29 7.61
N THR A 346 12.47 -3.01 6.44
CA THR A 346 12.66 -4.02 5.38
C THR A 346 13.51 -5.18 5.87
N ASN A 347 14.66 -4.86 6.47
CA ASN A 347 15.61 -5.85 6.93
C ASN A 347 14.99 -6.68 8.05
N LEU A 348 14.35 -6.05 9.04
CA LEU A 348 13.66 -6.75 10.12
C LEU A 348 12.53 -7.64 9.59
N SER A 349 11.72 -7.16 8.64
CA SER A 349 10.66 -7.97 8.03
C SER A 349 11.23 -9.22 7.34
N GLN A 350 12.34 -9.07 6.60
CA GLN A 350 13.03 -10.19 5.97
C GLN A 350 13.68 -11.16 6.97
N GLU A 351 14.24 -10.64 8.08
CA GLU A 351 14.81 -11.47 9.15
C GLU A 351 13.73 -12.27 9.89
N ILE A 352 12.57 -11.65 10.16
CA ILE A 352 11.51 -12.26 10.97
C ILE A 352 10.64 -13.21 10.13
N TYR A 353 10.22 -12.77 8.94
CA TYR A 353 9.20 -13.44 8.11
C TYR A 353 9.74 -13.99 6.79
N GLY A 354 10.87 -13.47 6.32
CA GLY A 354 11.50 -13.90 5.08
C GLY A 354 12.55 -14.98 5.31
N ASN A 355 13.68 -14.84 4.60
CA ASN A 355 14.74 -15.84 4.57
C ASN A 355 15.51 -15.98 5.91
N GLY A 356 15.38 -15.02 6.83
CA GLY A 356 16.03 -15.10 8.14
C GLY A 356 15.39 -16.13 9.07
N GLN A 357 14.16 -16.59 8.76
CA GLN A 357 13.47 -17.67 9.46
C GLN A 357 13.41 -17.54 10.98
N LEU A 358 13.47 -16.33 11.58
CA LEU A 358 13.50 -16.20 13.04
C LEU A 358 12.30 -16.87 13.71
N LEU A 359 11.13 -16.75 13.07
CA LEU A 359 9.88 -17.34 13.52
C LEU A 359 9.85 -18.87 13.34
N GLU A 360 10.41 -19.38 12.24
CA GLU A 360 10.41 -20.82 11.91
C GLU A 360 11.50 -21.58 12.67
N ALA A 361 12.68 -20.98 12.80
CA ALA A 361 13.83 -21.53 13.51
C ALA A 361 13.73 -21.39 15.04
N GLN A 362 12.70 -20.70 15.55
CA GLN A 362 12.56 -20.32 16.96
C GLN A 362 13.81 -19.63 17.53
N ALA A 363 14.54 -18.91 16.67
CA ALA A 363 15.76 -18.23 17.06
C ALA A 363 15.46 -17.08 18.04
N CYS A 364 16.44 -16.76 18.88
CA CYS A 364 16.31 -15.66 19.84
C CYS A 364 16.44 -14.31 19.11
N PRO A 365 15.48 -13.36 19.26
CA PRO A 365 15.57 -12.04 18.63
C PRO A 365 16.76 -11.21 19.14
N PHE A 366 17.30 -11.54 20.30
CA PHE A 366 18.43 -10.85 20.93
C PHE A 366 19.80 -11.35 20.46
N VAL A 367 19.86 -12.17 19.41
CA VAL A 367 21.10 -12.68 18.83
C VAL A 367 21.16 -12.33 17.33
N GLY A 368 22.36 -12.08 16.82
CA GLY A 368 22.59 -11.88 15.38
C GLY A 368 22.06 -10.54 14.85
N GLN A 369 21.63 -10.55 13.59
CA GLN A 369 21.26 -9.34 12.86
C GLN A 369 20.00 -8.65 13.42
N SER A 370 19.03 -9.41 13.91
CA SER A 370 17.83 -8.83 14.54
C SER A 370 18.16 -8.00 15.77
N ALA A 371 19.14 -8.42 16.59
CA ALA A 371 19.59 -7.68 17.76
C ALA A 371 20.24 -6.35 17.38
N THR A 372 21.12 -6.36 16.37
CA THR A 372 21.76 -5.15 15.85
C THR A 372 20.73 -4.17 15.28
N LEU A 373 19.71 -4.67 14.58
CA LEU A 373 18.64 -3.84 14.04
C LEU A 373 17.73 -3.26 15.13
N MET A 374 17.46 -4.00 16.21
CA MET A 374 16.75 -3.47 17.38
C MET A 374 17.54 -2.36 18.07
N ASP A 375 18.85 -2.53 18.25
CA ASP A 375 19.72 -1.51 18.86
C ASP A 375 19.78 -0.24 18.00
N LEU A 376 19.84 -0.41 16.68
CA LEU A 376 19.78 0.72 15.75
C LEU A 376 18.43 1.44 15.85
N LEU A 377 17.32 0.70 15.94
CA LEU A 377 15.98 1.27 16.11
C LEU A 377 15.83 2.03 17.43
N ASP A 378 16.41 1.53 18.52
CA ASP A 378 16.45 2.21 19.83
C ASP A 378 17.28 3.51 19.80
N SER A 379 18.33 3.55 18.98
CA SER A 379 19.19 4.74 18.85
C SER A 379 18.54 5.89 18.05
N MET A 380 17.42 5.63 17.37
CA MET A 380 16.73 6.64 16.57
C MET A 380 15.99 7.63 17.48
N ILE A 381 16.34 8.92 17.35
CA ILE A 381 15.74 10.03 18.13
C ILE A 381 14.45 10.55 17.45
N THR A 382 14.06 9.99 16.31
CA THR A 382 12.94 10.51 15.53
C THR A 382 11.59 10.15 16.15
N THR A 383 10.59 11.00 15.92
CA THR A 383 9.20 10.76 16.33
C THR A 383 8.37 10.09 15.23
N ASP A 384 9.02 9.55 14.20
CA ASP A 384 8.33 8.98 13.05
C ASP A 384 7.41 7.83 13.44
N VAL A 385 6.22 7.81 12.84
CA VAL A 385 5.19 6.81 13.07
C VAL A 385 5.66 5.42 12.62
N VAL A 386 6.53 5.36 11.60
CA VAL A 386 7.07 4.11 11.05
C VAL A 386 7.90 3.33 12.08
N ILE A 387 8.54 4.00 13.04
CA ILE A 387 9.26 3.32 14.13
C ILE A 387 8.30 2.43 14.93
N ASN A 388 7.12 2.95 15.23
CA ASN A 388 6.12 2.18 15.99
C ASN A 388 5.63 0.99 15.17
N GLU A 389 5.35 1.19 13.87
CA GLU A 389 4.97 0.09 12.94
C GLU A 389 6.08 -0.97 12.84
N THR A 390 7.35 -0.55 12.87
CA THR A 390 8.51 -1.44 12.84
C THR A 390 8.58 -2.32 14.08
N TRP A 391 8.33 -1.77 15.28
CA TRP A 391 8.26 -2.57 16.49
C TRP A 391 7.14 -3.61 16.45
N LEU A 392 6.00 -3.31 15.81
CA LEU A 392 4.88 -4.27 15.73
C LEU A 392 5.23 -5.55 14.96
N LEU A 393 6.28 -5.54 14.12
CA LEU A 393 6.80 -6.75 13.45
C LEU A 393 7.19 -7.84 14.45
N PHE A 394 7.51 -7.51 15.71
CA PHE A 394 7.89 -8.49 16.71
C PHE A 394 6.70 -9.16 17.41
N LEU A 395 5.44 -8.79 17.14
CA LEU A 395 4.29 -9.40 17.83
C LEU A 395 4.29 -10.95 17.72
N PRO A 396 4.41 -11.56 16.53
CA PRO A 396 4.41 -13.03 16.43
C PRO A 396 5.59 -13.68 17.17
N VAL A 397 6.75 -13.02 17.18
CA VAL A 397 7.92 -13.45 17.95
C VAL A 397 7.61 -13.42 19.45
N CYS A 398 6.99 -12.35 19.94
CA CYS A 398 6.57 -12.21 21.34
C CYS A 398 5.57 -13.29 21.79
N VAL A 399 4.72 -13.76 20.87
CA VAL A 399 3.73 -14.81 21.10
C VAL A 399 4.34 -16.21 21.12
N ARG A 400 5.20 -16.51 20.14
CA ARG A 400 5.69 -17.88 19.85
C ARG A 400 7.04 -18.21 20.49
N HIS A 401 7.92 -17.23 20.72
CA HIS A 401 9.25 -17.49 21.26
C HIS A 401 9.20 -17.98 22.71
N LYS A 402 9.86 -19.11 22.97
CA LYS A 402 10.06 -19.64 24.32
C LYS A 402 11.31 -19.02 24.93
N GLN A 403 11.24 -18.66 26.21
CA GLN A 403 12.36 -18.04 26.92
C GLN A 403 13.63 -18.90 26.82
N CYS A 404 14.76 -18.27 26.54
CA CYS A 404 16.08 -18.88 26.43
C CYS A 404 17.12 -18.08 27.19
N VAL A 405 18.35 -18.59 27.27
CA VAL A 405 19.46 -17.97 28.04
C VAL A 405 19.77 -16.54 27.57
N PHE A 406 19.61 -16.25 26.28
CA PHE A 406 19.94 -14.94 25.70
C PHE A 406 18.87 -13.87 25.89
N CYS A 407 17.61 -14.27 26.15
CA CYS A 407 16.48 -13.36 26.34
C CYS A 407 15.91 -13.43 27.77
N PHE A 408 16.61 -14.16 28.64
CA PHE A 408 16.28 -14.27 30.05
C PHE A 408 16.48 -12.90 30.70
N GLN A 409 15.44 -12.48 31.43
CA GLN A 409 15.41 -11.22 32.15
C GLN A 409 14.96 -11.56 33.57
N GLU A 410 15.78 -11.18 34.56
CA GLU A 410 15.40 -11.26 35.97
C GLU A 410 14.23 -10.31 36.22
N ALA A 411 13.32 -10.71 37.12
CA ALA A 411 12.04 -10.01 37.33
C ALA A 411 12.20 -8.55 37.77
N ASP A 412 13.35 -8.19 38.35
CA ASP A 412 13.58 -6.91 39.02
C ASP A 412 14.40 -5.90 38.19
N ASP A 413 14.86 -6.23 36.97
CA ASP A 413 15.60 -5.30 36.11
C ASP A 413 14.75 -4.83 34.92
N PRO A 414 14.06 -3.67 35.03
CA PRO A 414 13.22 -3.12 33.96
C PRO A 414 14.03 -2.61 32.75
N ASN A 415 15.34 -2.41 32.89
CA ASN A 415 16.22 -1.90 31.84
C ASN A 415 17.01 -3.01 31.13
N SER A 416 16.90 -4.25 31.59
CA SER A 416 17.60 -5.38 30.96
C SER A 416 17.01 -5.75 29.60
N ARG A 417 17.89 -6.26 28.72
CA ARG A 417 17.48 -6.85 27.44
C ARG A 417 16.80 -8.19 27.71
N GLY A 418 15.53 -8.31 27.31
CA GLY A 418 14.81 -9.57 27.41
C GLY A 418 13.40 -9.50 26.85
N MET A 419 12.74 -10.66 26.82
CA MET A 419 11.40 -10.77 26.21
C MET A 419 10.35 -9.89 26.90
N LEU A 420 10.49 -9.62 28.20
CA LEU A 420 9.58 -8.73 28.92
C LEU A 420 9.73 -7.29 28.41
N ALA A 421 10.97 -6.79 28.31
CA ALA A 421 11.24 -5.48 27.73
C ALA A 421 10.75 -5.36 26.28
N LEU A 422 10.97 -6.39 25.45
CA LEU A 422 10.48 -6.39 24.06
C LEU A 422 8.94 -6.33 23.98
N ARG A 423 8.23 -7.13 24.80
CA ARG A 423 6.76 -7.09 24.88
C ARG A 423 6.26 -5.70 25.28
N HIS A 424 6.88 -5.08 26.27
CA HIS A 424 6.54 -3.71 26.67
C HIS A 424 6.78 -2.71 25.54
N LYS A 425 7.89 -2.82 24.79
CA LYS A 425 8.14 -1.95 23.63
C LYS A 425 7.09 -2.11 22.55
N VAL A 426 6.77 -3.36 22.15
CA VAL A 426 5.75 -3.66 21.15
C VAL A 426 4.39 -3.07 21.56
N MET A 427 3.99 -3.26 22.82
CA MET A 427 2.75 -2.71 23.37
C MET A 427 2.76 -1.17 23.41
N ALA A 428 3.83 -0.56 23.93
CA ALA A 428 3.96 0.89 24.00
C ALA A 428 3.92 1.54 22.62
N SER A 429 4.57 0.93 21.63
CA SER A 429 4.51 1.34 20.22
C SER A 429 3.09 1.23 19.65
N ALA A 430 2.35 0.16 19.96
CA ALA A 430 0.95 0.02 19.54
C ALA A 430 0.07 1.12 20.15
N CYS A 431 0.20 1.40 21.45
CA CYS A 431 -0.53 2.51 22.10
C CYS A 431 -0.21 3.86 21.46
N LYS A 432 1.08 4.14 21.21
CA LYS A 432 1.54 5.40 20.60
C LYS A 432 1.03 5.55 19.17
N LEU A 433 1.09 4.49 18.38
CA LEU A 433 0.59 4.45 17.00
C LEU A 433 -0.92 4.70 16.96
N LEU A 434 -1.68 4.02 17.82
CA LEU A 434 -3.13 4.20 17.90
C LEU A 434 -3.53 5.60 18.35
N LEU A 435 -2.80 6.17 19.33
CA LEU A 435 -3.02 7.53 19.79
C LEU A 435 -2.77 8.56 18.66
N ASP A 436 -1.68 8.42 17.90
CA ASP A 436 -1.38 9.31 16.76
C ASP A 436 -2.49 9.25 15.70
N VAL A 437 -2.94 8.05 15.33
CA VAL A 437 -4.01 7.85 14.35
C VAL A 437 -5.32 8.45 14.85
N HIS A 438 -5.69 8.21 16.11
CA HIS A 438 -6.90 8.77 16.71
C HIS A 438 -6.87 10.30 16.74
N GLN A 439 -5.74 10.90 17.14
CA GLN A 439 -5.55 12.35 17.13
C GLN A 439 -5.67 12.93 15.72
N LYS A 440 -5.07 12.29 14.70
CA LYS A 440 -5.20 12.71 13.30
C LYS A 440 -6.63 12.60 12.77
N THR A 441 -7.37 11.59 13.23
CA THR A 441 -8.78 11.38 12.86
C THR A 441 -9.68 12.45 13.48
N ALA A 442 -9.45 12.79 14.76
CA ALA A 442 -10.22 13.79 15.48
C ALA A 442 -9.89 15.23 15.04
N ALA A 443 -8.63 15.51 14.71
CA ALA A 443 -8.15 16.85 14.39
C ALA A 443 -8.90 17.50 13.20
N GLU A 444 -9.06 18.81 13.27
CA GLU A 444 -9.73 19.59 12.23
C GLU A 444 -8.83 19.81 11.00
N TYR A 445 -7.51 19.88 11.18
CA TYR A 445 -6.55 20.26 10.12
C TYR A 445 -5.56 19.16 9.74
N ASN A 446 -5.89 17.88 9.98
CA ASN A 446 -5.06 16.76 9.58
C ASN A 446 -5.73 15.93 8.48
N PHE A 447 -4.88 15.24 7.73
CA PHE A 447 -5.28 14.21 6.77
C PHE A 447 -4.60 12.89 7.15
N ILE A 448 -5.35 11.81 7.02
CA ILE A 448 -4.82 10.46 7.04
C ILE A 448 -5.68 9.64 6.07
N PRO A 449 -5.07 8.90 5.12
CA PRO A 449 -5.83 8.04 4.22
C PRO A 449 -6.64 6.99 4.99
N PRO A 450 -7.90 6.69 4.62
CA PRO A 450 -8.75 5.73 5.34
C PRO A 450 -8.12 4.34 5.44
N ILE A 451 -7.44 3.90 4.39
CA ILE A 451 -6.70 2.64 4.33
C ILE A 451 -5.62 2.60 5.42
N VAL A 452 -4.83 3.67 5.52
CA VAL A 452 -3.68 3.76 6.43
C VAL A 452 -4.15 3.88 7.88
N ALA A 453 -5.19 4.69 8.13
CA ALA A 453 -5.80 4.80 9.44
C ALA A 453 -6.38 3.47 9.92
N SER A 454 -7.14 2.78 9.05
CA SER A 454 -7.75 1.48 9.38
C SER A 454 -6.69 0.42 9.68
N SER A 455 -5.67 0.32 8.82
CA SER A 455 -4.54 -0.61 8.98
C SER A 455 -3.80 -0.40 10.31
N ARG A 456 -3.44 0.85 10.63
CA ARG A 456 -2.70 1.19 11.85
C ARG A 456 -3.53 1.00 13.12
N ALA A 457 -4.81 1.39 13.09
CA ALA A 457 -5.71 1.19 14.22
C ALA A 457 -5.90 -0.30 14.49
N PHE A 458 -6.17 -1.09 13.46
CA PHE A 458 -6.39 -2.53 13.58
C PHE A 458 -5.16 -3.29 14.05
N THR A 459 -3.98 -3.04 13.46
CA THR A 459 -2.72 -3.68 13.89
C THR A 459 -2.42 -3.37 15.35
N SER A 460 -2.58 -2.11 15.75
CA SER A 460 -2.41 -1.69 17.15
C SER A 460 -3.43 -2.35 18.08
N GLY A 461 -4.70 -2.40 17.68
CA GLY A 461 -5.77 -3.07 18.43
C GLY A 461 -5.50 -4.56 18.63
N CYS A 462 -5.03 -5.25 17.59
CA CYS A 462 -4.65 -6.66 17.64
C CYS A 462 -3.49 -6.92 18.61
N VAL A 463 -2.48 -6.05 18.62
CA VAL A 463 -1.37 -6.12 19.59
C VAL A 463 -1.87 -5.96 21.02
N LEU A 464 -2.79 -5.01 21.26
CA LEU A 464 -3.38 -4.78 22.59
C LEU A 464 -4.24 -5.98 23.03
N ALA A 465 -5.09 -6.50 22.14
CA ALA A 465 -5.90 -7.69 22.39
C ALA A 465 -5.01 -8.88 22.77
N THR A 466 -3.97 -9.14 21.97
CA THR A 466 -2.99 -10.20 22.23
C THR A 466 -2.31 -10.02 23.59
N SER A 467 -1.92 -8.78 23.93
CA SER A 467 -1.25 -8.45 25.18
C SER A 467 -2.14 -8.71 26.41
N ILE A 468 -3.43 -8.43 26.31
CA ILE A 468 -4.42 -8.69 27.35
C ILE A 468 -4.62 -10.20 27.53
N VAL A 469 -4.86 -10.93 26.44
CA VAL A 469 -5.11 -12.38 26.47
C VAL A 469 -3.90 -13.15 27.02
N LYS A 470 -2.68 -12.75 26.62
CA LYS A 470 -1.43 -13.33 27.11
C LYS A 470 -1.00 -12.82 28.49
N LYS A 471 -1.82 -11.97 29.13
CA LYS A 471 -1.57 -11.39 30.47
C LYS A 471 -0.25 -10.62 30.58
N TRP A 472 0.18 -9.96 29.50
CA TRP A 472 1.31 -9.02 29.55
C TRP A 472 0.90 -7.70 30.22
N THR A 473 -0.39 -7.38 30.15
CA THR A 473 -1.02 -6.22 30.78
C THR A 473 -2.44 -6.59 31.22
N SER A 474 -3.04 -5.76 32.07
CA SER A 474 -4.46 -5.88 32.45
C SER A 474 -5.34 -5.06 31.51
N ALA A 475 -6.51 -5.61 31.15
CA ALA A 475 -7.50 -4.94 30.29
C ALA A 475 -7.91 -3.56 30.82
N GLU A 476 -7.97 -3.38 32.14
CA GLU A 476 -8.38 -2.13 32.80
C GLU A 476 -7.50 -0.93 32.39
N HIS A 477 -6.21 -1.17 32.16
CA HIS A 477 -5.26 -0.11 31.78
C HIS A 477 -5.44 0.36 30.32
N HIS A 478 -6.07 -0.45 29.47
CA HIS A 478 -6.14 -0.23 28.02
C HIS A 478 -7.57 -0.12 27.48
N VAL A 479 -8.59 -0.03 28.33
CA VAL A 479 -9.99 0.18 27.89
C VAL A 479 -10.10 1.38 26.95
N ARG A 480 -9.44 2.49 27.28
CA ARG A 480 -9.44 3.70 26.45
C ARG A 480 -8.78 3.47 25.09
N ASP A 481 -7.73 2.68 25.03
CA ASP A 481 -7.03 2.38 23.77
C ASP A 481 -7.89 1.46 22.90
N LEU A 482 -8.53 0.43 23.46
CA LEU A 482 -9.49 -0.41 22.74
C LEU A 482 -10.67 0.40 22.17
N LEU A 483 -11.19 1.37 22.93
CA LEU A 483 -12.23 2.29 22.45
C LEU A 483 -11.75 3.16 21.29
N ARG A 484 -10.53 3.73 21.38
CA ARG A 484 -9.92 4.50 20.27
C ARG A 484 -9.82 3.67 19.00
N CYS A 485 -9.42 2.39 19.11
CA CYS A 485 -9.38 1.47 17.97
C CYS A 485 -10.77 1.34 17.32
N SER A 486 -11.79 1.04 18.13
CA SER A 486 -13.17 0.92 17.67
C SER A 486 -13.70 2.20 17.01
N GLU A 487 -13.40 3.37 17.58
CA GLU A 487 -13.78 4.67 17.05
C GLU A 487 -13.16 4.93 15.67
N VAL A 488 -11.84 4.72 15.51
CA VAL A 488 -11.16 4.92 14.23
C VAL A 488 -11.68 3.96 13.17
N LEU A 489 -11.80 2.67 13.50
CA LEU A 489 -12.28 1.67 12.54
C LEU A 489 -13.73 1.93 12.13
N THR A 490 -14.60 2.32 13.07
CA THR A 490 -15.99 2.67 12.75
C THR A 490 -16.07 3.93 11.90
N PHE A 491 -15.22 4.93 12.18
CA PHE A 491 -15.17 6.18 11.43
C PHE A 491 -14.75 5.96 9.98
N PHE A 492 -13.72 5.13 9.72
CA PHE A 492 -13.21 4.92 8.36
C PHE A 492 -13.86 3.78 7.57
N ALA A 493 -14.63 2.89 8.22
CA ALA A 493 -15.33 1.78 7.56
C ALA A 493 -16.13 2.18 6.31
N PRO A 494 -16.96 3.24 6.32
CA PRO A 494 -17.82 3.59 5.18
C PRO A 494 -17.07 4.26 4.01
N HIS A 495 -15.80 4.63 4.19
CA HIS A 495 -15.06 5.41 3.20
C HIS A 495 -14.31 4.56 2.17
N TRP A 496 -14.27 3.23 2.33
CA TRP A 496 -13.62 2.35 1.37
C TRP A 496 -14.06 0.88 1.53
N LYS A 497 -14.02 0.09 0.45
CA LYS A 497 -14.58 -1.28 0.43
C LYS A 497 -14.01 -2.21 1.52
N GLY A 498 -12.71 -2.17 1.79
CA GLY A 498 -12.09 -3.03 2.80
C GLY A 498 -12.27 -2.55 4.24
N GLY A 499 -12.81 -1.35 4.46
CA GLY A 499 -12.97 -0.79 5.81
C GLY A 499 -13.91 -1.60 6.70
N TYR A 500 -14.99 -2.13 6.13
CA TYR A 500 -15.91 -3.01 6.85
C TYR A 500 -15.27 -4.34 7.25
N SER A 501 -14.38 -4.90 6.42
CA SER A 501 -13.65 -6.13 6.75
C SER A 501 -12.77 -5.93 8.00
N TYR A 502 -12.04 -4.82 8.07
CA TYR A 502 -11.27 -4.45 9.25
C TYR A 502 -12.14 -4.31 10.52
N LEU A 503 -13.29 -3.64 10.38
CA LEU A 503 -14.22 -3.43 11.49
C LEU A 503 -14.87 -4.75 11.97
N GLU A 504 -15.24 -5.63 11.06
CA GLU A 504 -15.85 -6.93 11.37
C GLU A 504 -14.86 -7.86 12.07
N MET A 505 -13.62 -7.93 11.56
CA MET A 505 -12.54 -8.68 12.20
C MET A 505 -12.26 -8.13 13.59
N TRP A 506 -12.21 -6.80 13.75
CA TRP A 506 -12.05 -6.18 15.05
C TRP A 506 -13.19 -6.51 16.02
N ARG A 507 -14.45 -6.43 15.56
CA ARG A 507 -15.62 -6.82 16.37
C ARG A 507 -15.52 -8.25 16.86
N THR A 508 -15.09 -9.17 15.99
CA THR A 508 -14.85 -10.57 16.34
C THR A 508 -13.82 -10.70 17.46
N ILE A 509 -12.67 -10.03 17.32
CA ILE A 509 -11.63 -10.00 18.36
C ILE A 509 -12.18 -9.42 19.66
N THR A 510 -12.90 -8.30 19.63
CA THR A 510 -13.43 -7.66 20.85
C THR A 510 -14.50 -8.50 21.54
N ASN A 511 -15.31 -9.26 20.79
CA ASN A 511 -16.30 -10.16 21.37
C ASN A 511 -15.60 -11.31 22.10
N LEU A 512 -14.51 -11.84 21.54
CA LEU A 512 -13.69 -12.89 22.16
C LEU A 512 -12.87 -12.40 23.37
N LEU A 513 -12.67 -11.09 23.51
CA LEU A 513 -12.00 -10.51 24.68
C LEU A 513 -12.94 -10.35 25.90
N GLN A 514 -14.26 -10.33 25.70
CA GLN A 514 -15.19 -10.22 26.81
C GLN A 514 -15.21 -11.53 27.58
N PRO A 515 -14.94 -11.54 28.89
CA PRO A 515 -15.12 -12.73 29.69
C PRO A 515 -16.61 -13.11 29.66
N ASP A 516 -16.90 -14.41 29.54
CA ASP A 516 -18.26 -14.91 29.67
C ASP A 516 -18.90 -14.32 30.93
N PRO A 517 -20.13 -13.79 30.87
CA PRO A 517 -20.83 -13.35 32.06
C PRO A 517 -21.15 -14.60 32.89
N THR A 518 -20.28 -14.93 33.84
CA THR A 518 -20.47 -15.96 34.86
C THR A 518 -21.50 -15.54 35.89
#